data_AF-A0A2D4KS55-F1
#
_entry.id   AF-A0A2D4KS55-F1
#
_cell.length_a   1.000
_cell.length_b   1.000
_cell.length_c   1.000
_cell.angle_alpha   90.00
_cell.angle_beta   90.00
_cell.angle_gamma   90.00
#
_symmetry.space_group_name_H-M   'P 1'
#
loop_
_entity.id
_entity.type
_entity.pdbx_description
1 polymer ?
#
loop_
_entity_poly.entity_id
_entity_poly.type
_entity_poly.pdbx_seq_one_letter_code
_entity_poly.pdbx_strand_id
1 'polypeptide(L)'
;CPPIMLIGHSMGGAIAVHTAASNLVPSLLGLCMIDVVEGTAMDALNSMQNFLRSRPKTFKSLENAIEWSVKSGQIRNLESARVSMIGQVKECEEATSPGGPKAIVEGIIEEEEEEEEEEEGENGESLNKKKKDDDVE
;
A
#
# COMPACT_ATOMS: atom_id res chain seq x y z
N CYS A 1 19.20 -3.46 30.45
CA CYS A 1 18.54 -3.73 29.16
C CYS A 1 19.58 -3.60 28.05
N PRO A 2 19.62 -4.51 27.07
CA PRO A 2 20.55 -4.37 25.95
C PRO A 2 20.15 -3.16 25.08
N PRO A 3 21.11 -2.46 24.45
CA PRO A 3 20.80 -1.46 23.44
C PRO A 3 20.03 -2.09 22.27
N ILE A 4 18.94 -1.46 21.82
CA ILE A 4 18.08 -1.95 20.72
C ILE A 4 18.10 -0.98 19.54
N MET A 5 18.18 -1.50 18.31
CA MET A 5 17.94 -0.73 17.09
C MET A 5 16.65 -1.23 16.42
N LEU A 6 15.71 -0.32 16.14
CA LEU A 6 14.50 -0.65 15.40
C LEU A 6 14.74 -0.52 13.89
N ILE A 7 14.31 -1.51 13.14
CA ILE A 7 14.40 -1.50 11.67
C ILE A 7 13.04 -1.91 11.14
N GLY A 8 12.43 -1.05 10.33
CA GLY A 8 11.12 -1.29 9.74
C GLY A 8 11.13 -1.07 8.23
N HIS A 9 10.49 -1.97 7.49
CA HIS A 9 10.31 -1.89 6.04
C HIS A 9 8.87 -1.52 5.70
N SER A 10 8.67 -0.59 4.77
CA SER A 10 7.34 -0.13 4.34
C SER A 10 6.45 0.20 5.56
N MET A 11 5.24 -0.39 5.67
CA MET A 11 4.36 -0.24 6.86
C MET A 11 5.09 -0.48 8.20
N GLY A 12 6.02 -1.44 8.25
CA GLY A 12 6.81 -1.71 9.46
C GLY A 12 7.69 -0.53 9.88
N GLY A 13 8.11 0.32 8.95
CA GLY A 13 8.82 1.57 9.22
C GLY A 13 7.96 2.57 10.00
N ALA A 14 6.70 2.74 9.61
CA ALA A 14 5.75 3.60 10.33
C ALA A 14 5.52 3.12 11.76
N ILE A 15 5.34 1.81 11.95
CA ILE A 15 5.20 1.21 13.29
C ILE A 15 6.48 1.39 14.12
N ALA A 16 7.66 1.23 13.51
CA ALA A 16 8.94 1.43 14.18
C ALA A 16 9.10 2.89 14.66
N VAL A 17 8.73 3.88 13.83
CA VAL A 17 8.70 5.30 14.20
C VAL A 17 7.73 5.53 15.36
N HIS A 18 6.50 5.04 15.26
CA HIS A 18 5.48 5.25 16.29
C HIS A 18 5.89 4.64 17.64
N THR A 19 6.49 3.44 17.59
CA THR A 19 7.04 2.74 18.76
C THR A 19 8.17 3.54 19.41
N ALA A 20 9.08 4.08 18.59
CA ALA A 20 10.18 4.93 19.04
C ALA A 20 9.70 6.25 19.64
N ALA A 21 8.79 6.95 18.95
CA ALA A 21 8.25 8.24 19.37
C ALA A 21 7.43 8.15 20.66
N SER A 22 6.72 7.04 20.85
CA SER A 22 5.98 6.74 22.08
C SER A 22 6.88 6.20 23.21
N ASN A 23 8.20 6.11 22.97
CA ASN A 23 9.20 5.63 23.92
C ASN A 23 8.87 4.25 24.53
N LEU A 24 8.27 3.35 23.74
CA LEU A 24 7.85 2.01 24.20
C LEU A 24 9.03 1.04 24.37
N VAL A 25 10.21 1.40 23.85
CA VAL A 25 11.44 0.63 23.97
C VAL A 25 12.48 1.48 24.72
N PRO A 26 12.60 1.34 26.05
CA PRO A 26 13.44 2.22 26.88
C PRO A 26 14.94 2.19 26.57
N SER A 27 15.43 1.14 25.89
CA SER A 27 16.84 0.99 25.49
C SER A 27 17.08 1.22 24.00
N LEU A 28 16.16 1.92 23.32
CA LEU A 28 16.31 2.27 21.91
C LEU A 28 17.53 3.16 21.69
N LEU A 29 18.45 2.72 20.83
CA LEU A 29 19.67 3.45 20.44
C LEU A 29 19.57 4.06 19.04
N GLY A 30 18.66 3.56 18.20
CA GLY A 30 18.57 3.97 16.80
C GLY A 30 17.36 3.40 16.07
N LEU A 31 17.03 4.03 14.96
CA LEU A 31 15.89 3.71 14.10
C LEU A 31 16.32 3.74 12.63
N CYS A 32 15.91 2.74 11.85
CA CYS A 32 16.10 2.67 10.41
C CYS A 32 14.77 2.35 9.72
N MET A 33 14.47 3.09 8.67
CA MET A 33 13.29 2.90 7.82
C MET A 33 13.74 2.54 6.41
N ILE A 34 13.12 1.51 5.83
CA ILE A 34 13.46 1.00 4.50
C ILE A 34 12.23 1.15 3.60
N ASP A 35 12.40 1.76 2.42
CA ASP A 35 11.36 1.97 1.40
C ASP A 35 10.08 2.62 1.97
N VAL A 36 10.24 3.67 2.78
CA VAL A 36 9.14 4.51 3.29
C VAL A 36 9.44 5.98 3.01
N VAL A 37 8.52 6.65 2.30
CA VAL A 37 8.47 8.11 2.16
C VAL A 37 7.01 8.53 2.18
N GLU A 38 6.66 9.46 3.06
CA GLU A 38 5.27 9.88 3.32
C GLU A 38 4.53 10.30 2.03
N GLY A 39 5.17 11.12 1.19
CA GLY A 39 4.57 11.60 -0.07
C GLY A 39 4.34 10.51 -1.12
N THR A 40 5.27 9.57 -1.29
CA THR A 40 5.12 8.49 -2.28
C THR A 40 4.32 7.30 -1.75
N ALA A 41 4.12 7.20 -0.43
CA ALA A 41 3.34 6.13 0.17
C ALA A 41 1.87 6.22 -0.25
N MET A 42 1.29 7.43 -0.28
CA MET A 42 -0.11 7.65 -0.68
C MET A 42 -0.34 7.23 -2.15
N ASP A 43 0.53 7.64 -3.06
CA ASP A 43 0.44 7.25 -4.47
C ASP A 43 0.71 5.76 -4.70
N ALA A 44 1.62 5.16 -3.92
CA ALA A 44 1.96 3.74 -4.01
C ALA A 44 0.83 2.82 -3.52
N LEU A 45 -0.11 3.30 -2.70
CA LEU A 45 -1.22 2.49 -2.19
C LEU A 45 -2.14 2.01 -3.31
N ASN A 46 -2.47 2.86 -4.29
CA ASN A 46 -3.31 2.48 -5.43
C ASN A 46 -2.67 1.36 -6.27
N SER A 47 -1.36 1.49 -6.52
CA SER A 47 -0.59 0.44 -7.20
C SER A 47 -0.55 -0.86 -6.39
N MET A 48 -0.36 -0.75 -5.07
CA MET A 48 -0.32 -1.89 -4.17
C MET A 48 -1.67 -2.60 -4.09
N GLN A 49 -2.79 -1.87 -4.06
CA GLN A 49 -4.13 -2.48 -4.08
C GLN A 49 -4.33 -3.34 -5.33
N ASN A 50 -3.94 -2.85 -6.50
CA ASN A 50 -4.01 -3.60 -7.74
C ASN A 50 -3.15 -4.86 -7.69
N PHE A 51 -1.93 -4.74 -7.14
CA PHE A 51 -1.06 -5.89 -6.90
C PHE A 51 -1.72 -6.91 -5.96
N LEU A 52 -2.29 -6.47 -4.83
CA LEU A 52 -2.95 -7.35 -3.85
C LEU A 52 -4.15 -8.08 -4.46
N ARG A 53 -4.98 -7.38 -5.24
CA ARG A 53 -6.14 -7.93 -5.97
C ARG A 53 -5.73 -8.97 -7.02
N SER A 54 -4.54 -8.83 -7.61
CA SER A 54 -4.00 -9.76 -8.61
C SER A 54 -3.48 -11.09 -8.05
N ARG A 55 -3.34 -11.20 -6.71
CA ARG A 55 -2.75 -12.40 -6.09
C ARG A 55 -3.71 -13.60 -6.15
N PRO A 56 -3.18 -14.82 -6.39
CA PRO A 56 -3.98 -16.03 -6.25
C PRO A 56 -4.62 -16.13 -4.87
N LYS A 57 -5.91 -16.47 -4.82
CA LYS A 57 -6.64 -16.63 -3.56
C LYS A 57 -6.19 -17.86 -2.77
N THR A 58 -5.72 -18.89 -3.47
CA THR A 58 -5.26 -20.15 -2.89
C THR A 58 -4.07 -20.69 -3.68
N PHE A 59 -3.27 -21.54 -3.02
CA PHE A 59 -2.19 -22.30 -3.63
C PHE A 59 -2.40 -23.78 -3.32
N LYS A 60 -2.05 -24.67 -4.27
CA LYS A 60 -2.22 -26.13 -4.05
C LYS A 60 -1.24 -26.69 -3.03
N SER A 61 -0.10 -26.03 -2.84
CA SER A 61 0.91 -26.37 -1.85
C SER A 61 1.77 -25.15 -1.52
N LEU A 62 2.58 -25.25 -0.47
CA LEU A 62 3.54 -24.22 -0.09
C LEU A 62 4.60 -24.00 -1.18
N GLU A 63 5.05 -25.07 -1.84
CA GLU A 63 6.04 -25.00 -2.93
C GLU A 63 5.50 -24.17 -4.11
N ASN A 64 4.22 -24.31 -4.44
CA ASN A 64 3.58 -23.51 -5.49
C ASN A 64 3.46 -22.03 -5.08
N ALA A 65 3.25 -21.73 -3.80
CA ALA A 65 3.26 -20.36 -3.31
C ALA A 65 4.67 -19.74 -3.40
N ILE A 66 5.70 -20.49 -3.02
CA ILE A 66 7.11 -20.08 -3.17
C ILE A 66 7.43 -19.82 -4.64
N GLU A 67 7.10 -20.76 -5.52
CA GLU A 67 7.34 -20.63 -6.96
C GLU A 67 6.63 -19.39 -7.54
N TRP A 68 5.36 -19.19 -7.20
CA TRP A 68 4.62 -18.01 -7.62
C TRP A 68 5.27 -16.72 -7.14
N SER A 69 5.72 -16.65 -5.87
CA SER A 69 6.31 -15.43 -5.30
C SER A 69 7.59 -14.98 -6.03
N VAL A 70 8.36 -15.95 -6.55
CA VAL A 70 9.57 -15.67 -7.34
C VAL A 70 9.20 -15.29 -8.77
N LYS A 71 8.31 -16.06 -9.40
CA LYS A 71 7.88 -15.81 -10.79
C LYS A 71 7.10 -14.51 -10.97
N SER A 72 6.31 -14.10 -9.98
CA SER A 72 5.58 -12.83 -9.99
C SER A 72 6.48 -11.62 -9.74
N GLY A 73 7.73 -11.86 -9.34
CA GLY A 73 8.69 -10.81 -9.00
C GLY A 73 8.49 -10.22 -7.60
N GLN A 74 7.54 -10.73 -6.79
CA GLN A 74 7.33 -10.28 -5.42
C GLN A 74 8.60 -10.48 -4.57
N ILE A 75 9.26 -11.63 -4.71
CA ILE A 75 10.51 -11.94 -4.02
C ILE A 75 11.53 -12.43 -5.04
N ARG A 76 12.52 -11.59 -5.34
CA ARG A 76 13.53 -11.91 -6.37
C ARG A 76 14.54 -12.97 -5.91
N ASN A 77 14.79 -13.07 -4.61
CA ASN A 77 15.72 -14.03 -4.04
C ASN A 77 14.98 -15.33 -3.67
N LEU A 78 15.34 -16.43 -4.34
CA LEU A 78 14.74 -17.75 -4.11
C LEU A 78 14.96 -18.29 -2.70
N GLU A 79 16.15 -18.10 -2.12
CA GLU A 79 16.45 -18.53 -0.76
C GLU A 79 15.57 -17.80 0.27
N SER A 80 15.43 -16.48 0.10
CA SER A 80 14.52 -15.68 0.91
C SER A 80 13.08 -16.15 0.77
N ALA A 81 12.60 -16.36 -0.47
CA ALA A 81 11.24 -16.82 -0.74
C ALA A 81 10.92 -18.14 -0.04
N ARG A 82 11.85 -19.10 -0.03
CA ARG A 82 11.68 -20.42 0.60
C ARG A 82 11.46 -20.33 2.11
N VAL A 83 12.02 -19.32 2.77
CA VAL A 83 11.89 -19.13 4.22
C VAL A 83 10.72 -18.20 4.55
N SER A 84 10.55 -17.11 3.81
CA SER A 84 9.60 -16.05 4.16
C SER A 84 8.16 -16.35 3.73
N MET A 85 7.95 -17.14 2.67
CA MET A 85 6.59 -17.38 2.15
C MET A 85 5.70 -18.16 3.11
N ILE A 86 6.29 -18.95 4.01
CA ILE A 86 5.56 -19.71 5.04
C ILE A 86 4.73 -18.77 5.92
N GLY A 87 5.29 -17.61 6.29
CA GLY A 87 4.59 -16.61 7.10
C GLY A 87 3.57 -15.76 6.34
N GLN A 88 3.46 -15.93 5.01
CA GLN A 88 2.52 -15.17 4.17
C GLN A 88 1.29 -15.97 3.74
N VAL A 89 1.24 -17.27 4.05
CA VAL A 89 0.13 -18.16 3.71
C VAL A 89 -0.42 -18.84 4.96
N LYS A 90 -1.66 -19.33 4.86
CA LYS A 90 -2.29 -20.14 5.91
C LYS A 90 -2.92 -21.38 5.28
N GLU A 91 -3.01 -22.46 6.04
CA GLU A 91 -3.77 -23.64 5.60
C GLU A 91 -5.23 -23.26 5.40
N CYS A 92 -5.81 -23.69 4.28
CA CYS A 92 -7.23 -23.55 4.03
C CYS A 92 -7.94 -24.72 4.71
N GLU A 93 -8.69 -24.44 5.77
CA GLU A 93 -9.64 -25.41 6.30
C GLU A 93 -10.76 -25.59 5.27
N GLU A 94 -10.84 -26.77 4.65
CA GLU A 94 -12.01 -27.13 3.86
C GLU A 94 -13.21 -27.21 4.80
N ALA A 95 -14.20 -26.35 4.56
CA ALA A 95 -15.43 -26.29 5.33
C ALA A 95 -16.23 -27.62 5.21
N THR A 96 -15.92 -28.59 6.07
CA THR A 96 -16.86 -29.65 6.43
C THR A 96 -17.82 -29.08 7.48
N SER A 97 -18.88 -28.42 7.03
CA SER A 97 -19.98 -27.91 7.89
C SER A 97 -20.85 -29.07 8.45
N PRO A 98 -21.58 -28.95 9.58
CA PRO A 98 -22.26 -27.73 10.05
C PRO A 98 -22.16 -27.40 11.55
N GLY A 99 -21.90 -26.13 11.88
CA GLY A 99 -22.08 -25.58 13.24
C GLY A 99 -21.08 -24.46 13.55
N GLY A 100 -21.53 -23.20 13.51
CA GLY A 100 -20.69 -22.02 13.79
C GLY A 100 -20.15 -21.93 15.23
N PRO A 101 -19.23 -20.99 15.49
CA PRO A 101 -19.66 -19.63 15.82
C PRO A 101 -18.97 -18.50 15.02
N LYS A 102 -19.61 -17.32 15.03
CA LYS A 102 -19.22 -16.06 14.34
C LYS A 102 -17.97 -15.41 14.95
N ALA A 103 -17.10 -14.88 14.09
CA ALA A 103 -16.27 -13.65 14.20
C ALA A 103 -15.07 -13.81 13.23
N ILE A 104 -14.64 -12.86 12.40
CA ILE A 104 -14.60 -11.39 12.48
C ILE A 104 -14.92 -10.86 11.07
N VAL A 105 -15.98 -10.07 10.96
CA VAL A 105 -16.25 -9.22 9.80
C VAL A 105 -16.02 -7.80 10.33
N GLU A 106 -14.81 -7.28 10.16
CA GLU A 106 -14.53 -5.88 10.49
C GLU A 106 -13.48 -5.36 9.50
N GLY A 107 -13.84 -4.33 8.74
CA GLY A 107 -12.94 -3.61 7.82
C GLY A 107 -13.18 -3.84 6.32
N ILE A 108 -14.43 -3.85 5.85
CA ILE A 108 -14.69 -3.45 4.46
C ILE A 108 -14.55 -1.92 4.46
N ILE A 109 -13.52 -1.42 3.79
CA ILE A 109 -13.45 0.01 3.43
C ILE A 109 -14.49 0.16 2.32
N GLU A 110 -15.62 0.79 2.64
CA GLU A 110 -16.51 1.34 1.63
C GLU A 110 -15.72 2.47 0.96
N GLU A 111 -15.32 2.25 -0.30
CA GLU A 111 -14.79 3.30 -1.16
C GLU A 111 -16.00 4.19 -1.53
N GLU A 112 -16.09 5.38 -0.92
CA GLU A 112 -16.99 6.43 -1.43
C GLU A 112 -16.42 6.92 -2.76
N GLU A 113 -17.20 6.81 -3.84
CA GLU A 113 -16.87 7.43 -5.13
C GLU A 113 -17.06 8.96 -4.96
N GLU A 114 -15.95 9.72 -4.94
CA GLU A 114 -16.02 11.17 -5.11
C GLU A 114 -16.37 11.47 -6.57
N GLU A 115 -17.58 11.98 -6.82
CA GLU A 115 -17.98 12.53 -8.12
C GLU A 115 -17.18 13.82 -8.38
N GLU A 116 -16.36 13.84 -9.43
CA GLU A 116 -15.75 15.08 -9.94
C GLU A 116 -16.85 15.94 -10.59
N GLU A 117 -17.23 17.06 -9.95
CA GLU A 117 -18.02 18.10 -10.60
C GLU A 117 -17.14 18.82 -11.64
N GLU A 118 -17.37 18.53 -12.94
CA GLU A 118 -16.86 19.35 -14.04
C GLU A 118 -17.58 20.72 -14.01
N GLU A 119 -16.90 21.78 -13.56
CA GLU A 119 -17.38 23.15 -13.80
C GLU A 119 -17.31 23.46 -15.31
N GLU A 120 -18.48 23.55 -15.94
CA GLU A 120 -18.67 24.05 -17.30
C GLU A 120 -18.20 25.51 -17.43
N GLY A 121 -17.01 25.70 -18.01
CA GLY A 121 -16.56 26.99 -18.52
C GLY A 121 -17.16 27.29 -19.89
N GLU A 122 -18.46 27.57 -19.97
CA GLU A 122 -19.04 28.26 -21.14
C GLU A 122 -18.67 29.75 -21.09
N ASN A 123 -17.77 30.20 -21.95
CA ASN A 123 -18.04 31.44 -22.67
C ASN A 123 -17.32 31.48 -24.02
N GLY A 124 -18.16 31.47 -25.06
CA GLY A 124 -17.78 31.40 -26.46
C GLY A 124 -17.09 32.66 -26.99
N GLU A 125 -16.36 32.44 -28.07
CA GLU A 125 -15.80 33.45 -28.94
C GLU A 125 -16.88 34.38 -29.53
N SER A 126 -16.60 35.69 -29.62
CA SER A 126 -16.98 36.52 -30.78
C SER A 126 -16.38 37.95 -30.74
N LEU A 127 -15.35 38.13 -31.57
CA LEU A 127 -15.10 39.22 -32.54
C LEU A 127 -15.53 40.69 -32.26
N ASN A 128 -14.50 41.54 -32.41
CA ASN A 128 -14.47 42.89 -32.99
C ASN A 128 -14.95 44.12 -32.18
N LYS A 129 -13.99 45.06 -31.97
CA LYS A 129 -13.98 46.44 -32.54
C LYS A 129 -13.61 47.52 -31.51
N LYS A 130 -12.36 47.99 -31.49
CA LYS A 130 -12.07 49.44 -31.38
C LYS A 130 -10.61 49.80 -31.71
N LYS A 131 -10.48 50.69 -32.70
CA LYS A 131 -9.29 51.52 -33.00
C LYS A 131 -8.94 52.42 -31.82
N LYS A 132 -7.66 52.81 -31.72
CA LYS A 132 -7.09 54.19 -31.63
C LYS A 132 -5.71 54.11 -30.93
N ASP A 133 -4.62 54.12 -31.70
CA ASP A 133 -3.71 55.26 -32.00
C ASP A 133 -2.78 55.67 -30.83
N ASP A 134 -1.60 56.17 -31.23
CA ASP A 134 -0.54 56.89 -30.50
C ASP A 134 0.64 55.99 -30.01
N ASP A 135 1.73 55.80 -30.76
CA ASP A 135 2.87 56.69 -31.14
C ASP A 135 4.07 56.64 -30.16
N VAL A 136 5.22 56.22 -30.72
CA VAL A 136 6.62 56.71 -30.51
C VAL A 136 7.23 56.53 -29.10
N GLU A 137 8.43 55.96 -28.88
CA GLU A 137 9.71 55.97 -29.61
C GLU A 137 10.51 54.68 -29.34
#